data_AF-A0A6M3IQG5-F1
#
_entry.id   AF-A0A6M3IQG5-F1
#
_cell.length_a   1.000
_cell.length_b   1.000
_cell.length_c   1.000
_cell.angle_alpha   90.00
_cell.angle_beta   90.00
_cell.angle_gamma   90.00
#
_symmetry.space_group_name_H-M   'P 1'
#
loop_
_entity.id
_entity.type
_entity.pdbx_description
1 polymer ?
#
loop_
_entity_poly.entity_id
_entity_poly.type
_entity_poly.pdbx_seq_one_letter_code
_entity_poly.pdbx_strand_id
1 'polypeptide(L)' 'MKSETEIREYLINCEYKAIVSLAANKWERFGYWGGQSVHLRKILGLSSSPSPLRDFAELARKKLNK' A
#
# COMPACT_ATOMS: atom_id res chain seq x y z
N MET A 1 12.36 -8.50 16.94
CA MET A 1 11.23 -7.67 16.45
C MET A 1 11.79 -6.34 16.01
N LYS A 2 11.43 -5.83 14.84
CA LYS A 2 11.78 -4.45 14.45
C LYS A 2 11.05 -3.46 15.37
N SER A 3 11.67 -2.34 15.67
CA SER A 3 11.04 -1.23 16.39
C SER A 3 9.88 -0.63 15.59
N GLU A 4 8.92 0.00 16.26
CA GLU A 4 7.78 0.64 15.59
C GLU A 4 8.24 1.69 14.56
N THR A 5 9.31 2.43 14.87
CA THR A 5 9.93 3.41 13.95
C THR A 5 10.39 2.76 12.65
N GLU A 6 11.11 1.64 12.70
CA GLU A 6 11.56 0.93 11.50
C GLU A 6 10.38 0.39 10.67
N ILE A 7 9.29 -0.02 11.33
CA ILE A 7 8.07 -0.48 10.64
C ILE A 7 7.40 0.69 9.92
N ARG A 8 7.37 1.89 10.51
CA ARG A 8 6.82 3.11 9.91
C ARG A 8 7.65 3.58 8.72
N GLU A 9 8.97 3.60 8.85
CA GLU A 9 9.87 3.93 7.73
C GLU A 9 9.71 2.94 6.57
N TYR A 10 9.61 1.65 6.89
CA TYR A 10 9.41 0.63 5.87
C TYR A 10 8.02 0.71 5.21
N LEU A 11 6.98 1.09 5.96
CA LEU A 11 5.65 1.37 5.41
C LEU A 11 5.71 2.49 4.36
N ILE A 12 6.33 3.62 4.69
CA ILE A 12 6.48 4.75 3.75
C ILE A 12 7.22 4.31 2.48
N ASN A 13 8.28 3.51 2.64
CA ASN A 13 9.04 2.96 1.51
C ASN A 13 8.18 2.07 0.61
N CYS A 14 7.35 1.20 1.20
CA CYS A 14 6.43 0.33 0.46
C CYS A 14 5.38 1.15 -0.30
N GLU A 15 4.78 2.16 0.35
CA GLU A 15 3.80 3.05 -0.29
C GLU A 15 4.42 3.79 -1.49
N TYR A 16 5.64 4.34 -1.33
CA TYR A 16 6.37 4.98 -2.43
C TYR A 16 6.66 4.02 -3.58
N LYS A 17 7.19 2.83 -3.30
CA LYS A 17 7.51 1.83 -4.34
C LYS A 17 6.28 1.31 -5.07
N ALA A 18 5.14 1.21 -4.39
CA ALA A 18 3.86 0.89 -5.03
C ALA A 18 3.50 1.97 -6.07
N ILE A 19 3.52 3.24 -5.67
CA ILE A 19 3.19 4.38 -6.55
C ILE A 19 4.13 4.44 -7.75
N VAL A 20 5.45 4.33 -7.54
CA VAL A 20 6.44 4.33 -8.63
C VAL A 20 6.24 3.15 -9.58
N SER A 21 5.94 1.97 -9.05
CA SER A 21 5.68 0.78 -9.88
C SER A 21 4.43 0.95 -10.72
N LEU A 22 3.38 1.55 -10.16
CA LEU A 22 2.14 1.84 -10.87
C LEU A 22 2.36 2.84 -12.00
N ALA A 23 3.05 3.96 -11.74
CA ALA A 23 3.39 4.96 -12.75
C ALA A 23 4.20 4.38 -13.91
N ALA A 24 5.02 3.35 -13.64
CA ALA A 24 5.79 2.62 -14.63
C ALA A 24 5.06 1.43 -15.28
N ASN A 25 3.75 1.26 -15.05
CA ASN A 25 2.93 0.12 -15.52
C ASN A 25 3.46 -1.27 -15.10
N LYS A 26 4.17 -1.37 -13.97
CA LYS A 26 4.70 -2.61 -13.41
C LYS A 26 3.72 -3.21 -12.40
N TRP A 27 2.63 -3.78 -12.89
CA TRP A 27 1.49 -4.26 -12.08
C TRP A 27 1.86 -5.27 -10.99
N GLU A 28 2.71 -6.25 -11.28
CA GLU A 28 3.15 -7.24 -10.30
C GLU A 28 3.89 -6.59 -9.12
N ARG A 29 4.78 -5.63 -9.42
CA ARG A 29 5.52 -4.89 -8.39
C ARG A 29 4.60 -3.96 -7.61
N PHE A 30 3.65 -3.33 -8.26
CA PHE A 30 2.61 -2.54 -7.59
C PHE A 30 1.83 -3.41 -6.59
N GLY A 31 1.35 -4.57 -7.01
CA GLY A 31 0.63 -5.50 -6.14
C GLY A 31 1.47 -5.98 -4.95
N TYR A 32 2.74 -6.33 -5.20
CA TYR A 32 3.67 -6.73 -4.15
C TYR A 32 3.84 -5.64 -3.08
N TRP A 33 4.24 -4.42 -3.47
CA TRP A 33 4.48 -3.33 -2.53
C TRP A 33 3.20 -2.83 -1.85
N GLY A 34 2.08 -2.81 -2.59
CA GLY A 34 0.77 -2.49 -2.04
C GLY A 34 0.33 -3.49 -0.97
N GLY A 35 0.54 -4.80 -1.20
CA GLY A 35 0.27 -5.84 -0.21
C GLY A 35 1.11 -5.69 1.06
N GLN A 36 2.42 -5.38 0.91
CA GLN A 36 3.29 -5.11 2.06
C GLN A 36 2.80 -3.90 2.86
N SER A 37 2.42 -2.81 2.18
CA SER A 37 1.84 -1.62 2.84
C SER A 37 0.60 -1.98 3.66
N VAL A 38 -0.34 -2.75 3.10
CA VAL A 38 -1.54 -3.19 3.82
C VAL A 38 -1.20 -4.00 5.07
N HIS A 39 -0.24 -4.94 4.96
CA HIS A 39 0.20 -5.76 6.09
C HIS A 39 0.83 -4.92 7.21
N LEU A 40 1.73 -3.99 6.87
CA LEU A 40 2.41 -3.11 7.84
C LEU A 40 1.43 -2.17 8.53
N ARG A 41 0.44 -1.63 7.82
CA ARG A 41 -0.62 -0.80 8.41
C ARG A 41 -1.43 -1.57 9.43
N LYS A 42 -1.70 -2.86 9.19
CA LYS A 42 -2.39 -3.73 10.17
C LYS A 42 -1.56 -3.90 11.44
N ILE A 43 -0.25 -4.12 11.32
CA ILE A 43 0.68 -4.22 12.46
C ILE A 43 0.68 -2.93 13.28
N LEU A 44 0.65 -1.77 12.61
CA LEU A 44 0.66 -0.44 13.24
C LEU A 44 -0.72 0.03 13.73
N GLY A 45 -1.79 -0.76 13.57
CA GLY A 45 -3.15 -0.34 13.95
C GLY A 45 -3.75 0.76 13.06
N LEU A 46 -3.20 1.01 11.86
CA LEU A 46 -3.58 2.09 10.94
C LEU A 46 -4.66 1.68 9.93
N SER A 47 -5.46 0.66 10.24
CA SER A 47 -6.46 0.09 9.32
C SER A 47 -7.60 1.06 8.99
N SER A 48 -7.92 1.99 9.89
CA SER A 48 -8.94 3.03 9.72
C SER A 48 -8.40 4.32 9.09
N SER A 49 -7.08 4.51 9.08
CA SER A 49 -6.45 5.68 8.47
C SER A 49 -6.47 5.55 6.94
N PRO A 50 -6.66 6.67 6.19
CA PRO A 50 -6.54 6.65 4.74
C PRO A 50 -5.14 6.19 4.30
N SER A 51 -5.07 5.31 3.30
CA SER A 51 -3.83 4.93 2.61
C SER A 51 -3.68 5.80 1.36
N PRO A 52 -2.45 6.18 0.95
CA PRO A 52 -2.23 6.81 -0.34
C PRO A 52 -2.67 5.91 -1.52
N LEU A 53 -2.87 4.61 -1.28
CA LEU A 53 -3.36 3.66 -2.28
C LEU A 53 -4.89 3.55 -2.31
N ARG A 54 -5.62 4.31 -1.46
CA ARG A 54 -7.08 4.21 -1.30
C ARG A 54 -7.84 4.48 -2.60
N ASP A 55 -7.51 5.57 -3.30
CA ASP A 55 -8.23 5.98 -4.51
C ASP A 55 -8.11 4.93 -5.62
N PHE A 56 -6.95 4.28 -5.72
CA PHE A 56 -6.73 3.16 -6.65
C PHE A 56 -7.59 1.94 -6.28
N ALA A 57 -7.69 1.62 -4.98
CA ALA A 57 -8.54 0.54 -4.52
C ALA A 57 -10.04 0.82 -4.74
N GLU A 58 -10.47 2.08 -4.58
CA GLU A 58 -11.84 2.51 -4.89
C GLU A 58 -12.14 2.44 -6.38
N LEU A 59 -11.21 2.89 -7.24
CA LEU A 59 -11.33 2.78 -8.69
C LEU A 59 -11.44 1.30 -9.12
N ALA A 60 -10.61 0.42 -8.57
CA ALA A 60 -10.67 -1.00 -8.84
C ALA A 60 -12.03 -1.61 -8.42
N ARG A 61 -12.54 -1.26 -7.23
CA ARG A 61 -13.87 -1.69 -6.77
C ARG A 61 -14.99 -1.25 -7.72
N LYS A 62 -14.98 0.01 -8.16
CA LYS A 62 -15.95 0.53 -9.14
C LYS A 62 -15.92 -0.24 -10.47
N LYS A 63 -14.74 -0.70 -10.90
CA LYS A 63 -14.60 -1.51 -12.12
C LYS A 63 -15.08 -2.95 -11.95
N LEU A 64 -14.97 -3.51 -10.75
CA LEU A 64 -15.38 -4.88 -10.44
C LEU A 64 -16.88 -5.01 -10.16
N ASN A 65 -17.51 -4.01 -9.55
CA ASN A 65 -18.94 -3.99 -9.24
C ASN A 65 -19.82 -3.58 -10.45
N LYS A 66 -19.50 -4.08 -11.65
CA LYS A 66 -20.33 -3.86 -12.85
C LYS A 66 -21.66 -4.59 -12.76
#